data_AF-A0A1M5UCP9-F1
#
_entry.id   AF-A0A1M5UCP9-F1
#
_cell.length_a   1.000
_cell.length_b   1.000
_cell.length_c   1.000
_cell.angle_alpha   90.00
_cell.angle_beta   90.00
_cell.angle_gamma   90.00
#
_symmetry.space_group_name_H-M   'P 1'
#
loop_
_entity.id
_entity.type
_entity.pdbx_description
1 polymer ?
#
loop_
_entity_poly.entity_id
_entity_poly.type
_entity_poly.pdbx_seq_one_letter_code
_entity_poly.pdbx_strand_id
1 'polypeptide(L)' 'MSKRIIKKIFQDHWEGFVELYGYKIRKVVFKEVEKMLNCGLLSNGYLEFECVACGEKKKVGFR' A
#
# COMPACT_ATOMS: atom_id res chain seq x y z
N MET A 1 18.57 -7.96 -3.46
CA MET A 1 17.59 -7.63 -2.40
C MET A 1 16.17 -7.65 -2.99
N SER A 2 15.19 -8.22 -2.28
CA SER A 2 13.79 -8.25 -2.74
C SER A 2 13.18 -6.83 -2.69
N LYS A 3 12.53 -6.40 -3.77
CA LYS A 3 11.87 -5.08 -3.92
C LYS A 3 10.76 -4.79 -2.87
N ARG A 4 10.46 -5.72 -1.95
CA ARG A 4 9.37 -5.61 -0.98
C ARG A 4 9.79 -5.75 0.48
N ILE A 5 11.10 -5.74 0.78
CA ILE A 5 11.58 -5.96 2.15
C ILE A 5 11.12 -4.88 3.12
N ILE A 6 11.08 -3.61 2.70
CA ILE A 6 10.59 -2.49 3.53
C ILE A 6 9.12 -2.67 3.88
N LYS A 7 8.27 -2.95 2.88
CA LYS A 7 6.84 -3.20 3.12
C LYS A 7 6.63 -4.33 4.13
N LYS A 8 7.41 -5.41 4.01
CA LYS A 8 7.35 -6.54 4.94
C LYS A 8 7.75 -6.16 6.36
N ILE A 9 8.84 -5.41 6.55
CA ILE A 9 9.26 -4.92 7.87
C ILE A 9 8.14 -4.14 8.55
N PHE A 10 7.46 -3.24 7.82
CA PHE A 10 6.35 -2.49 8.39
C PHE A 10 5.11 -3.36 8.63
N GLN A 11 4.79 -4.32 7.74
CA GLN A 11 3.70 -5.27 8.00
C GLN A 11 3.92 -6.07 9.29
N ASP A 12 5.15 -6.50 9.53
CA ASP A 12 5.47 -7.39 10.64
C ASP A 12 5.67 -6.63 11.98
N HIS A 13 6.05 -5.34 11.95
CA HIS A 13 6.50 -4.63 13.16
C HIS A 13 5.83 -3.27 13.43
N TRP A 14 5.03 -2.72 12.50
CA TRP A 14 4.50 -1.35 12.65
C TRP A 14 3.61 -1.18 13.87
N GLU A 15 2.71 -2.13 14.14
CA GLU A 15 1.78 -2.03 15.28
C GLU A 15 2.52 -2.00 16.63
N GLY A 16 3.47 -2.91 16.84
CA GLY A 16 4.28 -2.93 18.06
C GLY A 16 5.18 -1.68 18.20
N PHE A 17 5.68 -1.15 17.08
CA PHE A 17 6.41 0.12 17.09
C PHE A 17 5.51 1.30 17.50
N VAL A 18 4.26 1.34 17.00
CA VAL A 18 3.27 2.36 17.37
C VAL A 18 2.86 2.24 18.83
N GLU A 19 2.73 1.03 19.37
CA GLU A 19 2.42 0.83 20.79
C GLU A 19 3.50 1.45 21.69
N LEU A 20 4.78 1.22 21.38
CA LEU A 20 5.91 1.72 22.17
C LEU A 20 6.19 3.21 21.97
N TYR A 21 6.04 3.71 20.74
CA TYR A 21 6.54 5.04 20.35
C TYR A 21 5.49 5.94 19.71
N GLY A 22 4.23 5.53 19.62
CA GLY A 22 3.17 6.22 18.88
C GLY A 22 2.99 7.69 19.28
N TYR A 23 3.21 8.02 20.56
CA TYR A 23 3.15 9.39 21.08
C TYR A 23 4.24 10.32 20.51
N LYS A 24 5.34 9.77 19.97
CA LYS A 24 6.41 10.52 19.29
C LYS A 24 6.22 10.61 17.78
N ILE A 25 5.27 9.86 17.21
CA ILE A 25 5.08 9.76 15.77
C ILE A 25 4.15 10.89 15.30
N ARG A 26 4.56 11.62 14.26
CA ARG A 26 3.73 12.65 13.63
C ARG A 26 2.55 11.99 12.90
N LYS A 27 1.36 12.58 13.00
CA LYS A 27 0.13 12.08 12.33
C LYS A 27 0.30 11.75 10.85
N VAL A 28 1.09 12.55 10.11
CA VAL A 28 1.36 12.32 8.69
C VAL A 28 2.08 10.99 8.42
N VAL A 29 2.92 10.52 9.34
CA VAL A 29 3.67 9.27 9.16
C VAL A 29 2.72 8.08 9.15
N PHE A 30 1.69 8.07 10.01
CA PHE A 30 0.67 7.02 9.98
C PHE A 30 -0.01 6.92 8.62
N LYS A 31 -0.40 8.06 8.05
CA LYS A 31 -1.01 8.13 6.71
C LYS A 31 -0.09 7.58 5.62
N GLU A 32 1.20 7.93 5.66
CA GLU A 32 2.15 7.44 4.65
C GLU A 32 2.46 5.94 4.79
N VAL A 33 2.56 5.44 6.03
CA VAL A 33 2.71 3.99 6.27
C VAL A 33 1.47 3.23 5.80
N GLU A 34 0.27 3.72 6.12
CA GLU A 34 -0.98 3.13 5.64
C GLU A 34 -1.04 3.06 4.11
N LYS A 35 -0.68 4.14 3.41
CA LYS A 35 -0.58 4.16 1.94
C LYS A 35 0.42 3.12 1.42
N MET A 36 1.61 3.04 2.01
CA MET A 36 2.64 2.10 1.59
C MET A 36 2.19 0.64 1.79
N LEU A 37 1.57 0.34 2.94
CA LEU A 37 1.03 -0.99 3.25
C LEU A 37 -0.08 -1.39 2.28
N ASN A 38 -0.90 -0.42 1.88
CA ASN A 38 -2.04 -0.64 0.99
C ASN A 38 -1.74 -0.33 -0.50
N CYS A 39 -0.47 -0.08 -0.85
CA CYS A 39 -0.07 0.15 -2.24
C CYS A 39 -0.36 -1.10 -3.09
N GLY A 40 -0.94 -0.89 -4.27
CA GLY A 40 -1.43 -1.94 -5.17
C GLY A 40 -2.89 -2.36 -4.95
N LEU A 41 -3.56 -1.92 -3.88
CA LEU A 41 -4.99 -2.17 -3.70
C LEU A 41 -5.82 -1.33 -4.65
N LEU A 42 -6.83 -1.95 -5.29
CA LEU A 42 -7.75 -1.26 -6.20
C LEU A 42 -8.52 -0.14 -5.49
N SER A 43 -8.82 -0.29 -4.19
CA SER A 43 -9.49 0.75 -3.39
C SER A 43 -8.70 2.05 -3.30
N ASN A 44 -7.38 1.99 -3.49
CA ASN A 44 -6.48 3.14 -3.40
C ASN A 44 -6.14 3.74 -4.78
N GLY A 45 -6.88 3.32 -5.82
CA GLY A 45 -6.71 3.78 -7.19
C GLY A 45 -6.14 2.70 -8.10
N TYR A 46 -6.62 2.70 -9.35
CA TYR A 46 -6.27 1.72 -10.36
C TYR A 46 -6.36 2.30 -11.77
N LEU A 47 -5.70 1.63 -12.71
CA LEU A 47 -5.96 1.74 -14.14
C LEU A 47 -6.94 0.63 -14.55
N GLU A 48 -7.94 0.97 -15.34
CA GLU A 48 -8.78 0.00 -16.03
C GLU A 48 -8.36 -0.08 -17.49
N PHE A 49 -8.08 -1.29 -17.96
CA PHE A 49 -7.76 -1.58 -19.35
C PHE A 49 -8.94 -2.29 -19.97
N GLU A 50 -9.31 -1.88 -21.18
CA GLU A 50 -10.38 -2.50 -21.96
C GLU A 50 -9.82 -3.01 -23.29
N CYS A 51 -10.08 -4.28 -23.61
CA CYS A 51 -9.73 -4.86 -24.89
C CYS A 51 -10.72 -4.37 -25.96
N VAL A 52 -10.24 -3.63 -26.95
CA VAL A 52 -11.10 -3.09 -28.02
C VAL A 52 -11.73 -4.17 -28.93
N ALA A 53 -11.16 -5.38 -28.97
CA ALA A 53 -11.64 -6.46 -29.84
C ALA A 53 -12.76 -7.31 -29.21
N CYS A 54 -12.73 -7.53 -27.89
CA CYS A 54 -13.68 -8.40 -27.18
C CYS A 54 -14.40 -7.74 -26.00
N GLY A 55 -14.06 -6.49 -25.64
CA GLY A 55 -14.66 -5.75 -24.53
C GLY A 55 -14.23 -6.21 -23.13
N GLU A 56 -13.29 -7.15 -23.01
CA GLU A 56 -12.81 -7.62 -21.70
C GLU A 56 -12.13 -6.47 -20.93
N LYS A 57 -12.49 -6.34 -19.64
CA LYS A 57 -11.97 -5.28 -18.75
C LYS A 57 -11.08 -5.85 -17.66
N LYS A 58 -9.96 -5.18 -17.39
CA LYS A 58 -9.03 -5.54 -16.34
C LYS A 58 -8.64 -4.33 -15.51
N LYS A 59 -8.81 -4.43 -14.19
CA LYS A 59 -8.35 -3.42 -13.23
C LYS A 59 -6.97 -3.78 -12.68
N VAL A 60 -6.07 -2.81 -12.63
CA VAL A 60 -4.72 -2.95 -12.09
C VAL A 60 -4.44 -1.81 -11.13
N GLY A 61 -4.20 -2.13 -9.85
CA GLY A 61 -3.89 -1.13 -8.83
C GLY A 61 -2.57 -0.41 -9.10
N PHE A 62 -2.49 0.85 -8.68
CA PHE A 62 -1.25 1.64 -8.80
C PHE A 62 -0.11 1.01 -7.98
N ARG A 63 1.08 0.89 -8.57
CA ARG A 63 2.24 0.19 -8.00
C ARG A 63 3.55 0.77 -8.48
#